data_AF-A0A8W8MMY7-F1
#
_entry.id   AF-A0A8W8MMY7-F1
#
_cell.length_a   1.000
_cell.length_b   1.000
_cell.length_c   1.000
_cell.angle_alpha   90.00
_cell.angle_beta   90.00
_cell.angle_gamma   90.00
#
_symmetry.space_group_name_H-M   'P 1'
#
loop_
_entity.id
_entity.type
_entity.pdbx_description
1 polymer ?
#
loop_
_entity_poly.entity_id
_entity_poly.type
_entity_poly.pdbx_seq_one_letter_code
_entity_poly.pdbx_strand_id
1 'polypeptide(L)'
;MGSIGVFILLTLFIETGSVPLGFGSQVGTKSRNCTYKGIEYPPGSFKTHDCKECVCAGDGEMECTETKCFDYPCVDKVRRPGDCCPMCPNGQNCKAPDGTVVRYEEEYAMSENVVCVCDKDQWAELEASCKSRK
;
A
#
# COMPACT_ATOMS: atom_id res chain seq x y z
N MET A 1 10.20 73.89 62.32
CA MET A 1 11.07 73.32 61.29
C MET A 1 10.56 71.92 60.97
N GLY A 2 10.02 71.71 59.77
CA GLY A 2 9.90 70.41 59.10
C GLY A 2 8.89 69.37 59.61
N SER A 3 7.59 69.56 59.33
CA SER A 3 6.65 68.45 59.18
C SER A 3 6.69 67.97 57.72
N ILE A 4 7.27 66.78 57.47
CA ILE A 4 7.16 66.06 56.20
C ILE A 4 5.98 65.10 56.42
N GLY A 5 4.78 65.29 55.89
CA GLY A 5 4.46 65.66 54.51
C GLY A 5 3.87 64.44 53.81
N VAL A 6 2.84 63.82 54.39
CA VAL A 6 2.03 62.77 53.76
C VAL A 6 1.03 63.46 52.84
N PHE A 7 1.30 63.52 51.53
CA PHE A 7 0.26 63.80 50.51
C PHE A 7 0.65 63.14 49.18
N ILE A 8 0.15 61.91 49.04
CA ILE A 8 -0.57 61.39 47.87
C ILE A 8 -0.32 62.14 46.54
N LEU A 9 0.53 61.59 45.69
CA LEU A 9 0.42 61.74 44.24
C LEU A 9 0.14 60.36 43.65
N LEU A 10 -1.10 60.25 43.16
CA LEU A 10 -1.70 59.14 42.47
C LEU A 10 -0.99 58.81 41.15
N THR A 11 -1.07 57.52 40.79
CA THR A 11 -0.85 56.89 39.47
C THR A 11 0.63 56.63 39.11
N LEU A 12 1.08 55.42 38.75
CA LEU A 12 0.52 54.52 37.73
C LEU A 12 0.96 53.05 37.95
N PHE A 13 -0.03 52.14 37.92
CA PHE A 13 0.00 50.71 37.52
C PHE A 13 0.82 49.69 38.32
N ILE A 14 0.26 49.27 39.46
CA ILE A 14 0.20 47.84 39.81
C ILE A 14 -1.06 47.30 39.12
N GLU A 15 -1.07 46.01 38.73
CA GLU A 15 -2.08 45.26 37.95
C GLU A 15 -1.69 45.21 36.46
N THR A 16 -1.40 44.09 35.80
CA THR A 16 -1.94 42.73 35.94
C THR A 16 -1.05 41.71 35.22
N GLY A 17 -1.00 40.50 35.78
CA GLY A 17 -0.99 39.29 34.95
C GLY A 17 0.37 38.63 34.79
N SER A 18 0.75 37.81 35.76
CA SER A 18 1.44 36.55 35.47
C SER A 18 0.65 35.87 34.35
N VAL A 19 1.17 35.84 33.13
CA VAL A 19 0.65 34.94 32.09
C VAL A 19 0.97 33.55 32.62
N PRO A 20 -0.03 32.74 33.04
CA PRO A 20 0.28 31.34 33.22
C PRO A 20 0.65 30.86 31.82
N LEU A 21 1.87 30.35 31.64
CA LEU A 21 2.14 29.38 30.58
C LEU A 21 1.26 28.16 30.91
N GLY A 22 -0.03 28.29 30.63
CA GLY A 22 -0.83 27.17 30.25
C GLY A 22 -0.16 26.64 29.00
N PHE A 23 0.73 25.66 29.17
CA PHE A 23 0.72 24.53 28.28
C PHE A 23 -0.72 23.99 28.36
N GLY A 24 -1.61 24.59 27.56
CA GLY A 24 -2.79 23.91 27.11
C GLY A 24 -2.23 22.66 26.46
N SER A 25 -2.21 21.57 27.22
CA SER A 25 -2.11 20.26 26.63
C SER A 25 -3.23 20.27 25.60
N GLN A 26 -2.86 20.31 24.32
CA GLN A 26 -3.80 19.97 23.27
C GLN A 26 -4.14 18.50 23.52
N VAL A 27 -5.04 18.25 24.46
CA VAL A 27 -5.89 17.08 24.45
C VAL A 27 -6.84 17.34 23.29
N GLY A 28 -6.28 17.33 22.09
CA GLY A 28 -7.04 16.91 20.93
C GLY A 28 -7.58 15.57 21.34
N THR A 29 -8.90 15.47 21.42
CA THR A 29 -9.58 14.19 21.49
C THR A 29 -9.14 13.42 20.26
N LYS A 30 -8.04 12.64 20.39
CA LYS A 30 -7.51 11.79 19.32
C LYS A 30 -8.71 10.96 18.88
N SER A 31 -9.19 11.19 17.66
CA SER A 31 -10.37 10.50 17.16
C SER A 31 -10.06 9.02 17.25
N ARG A 32 -10.97 8.24 17.85
CA ARG A 32 -10.79 6.78 17.87
C ARG A 32 -10.75 6.21 16.45
N ASN A 33 -11.31 6.92 15.48
CA ASN A 33 -11.31 6.55 14.08
C ASN A 33 -10.04 7.04 13.37
N CYS A 34 -9.61 6.27 12.39
CA CYS A 34 -8.53 6.63 11.47
C CYS A 34 -9.11 7.20 10.18
N THR A 35 -8.43 8.18 9.58
CA THR A 35 -8.85 8.74 8.28
C THR A 35 -7.90 8.28 7.19
N TYR A 36 -8.42 7.59 6.16
CA TYR A 36 -7.66 7.21 4.96
C TYR A 36 -8.36 7.73 3.71
N LYS A 37 -7.67 8.58 2.93
CA LYS A 37 -8.20 9.23 1.72
C LYS A 37 -9.56 9.92 1.94
N GLY A 38 -9.76 10.52 3.11
CA GLY A 38 -10.99 11.23 3.48
C GLY A 38 -12.13 10.33 3.96
N ILE A 39 -11.90 9.02 4.10
CA ILE A 39 -12.85 8.06 4.66
C ILE A 39 -12.44 7.74 6.10
N GLU A 40 -13.39 7.78 7.04
CA GLU A 40 -13.17 7.36 8.42
C GLU A 40 -13.36 5.85 8.59
N TYR A 41 -12.44 5.23 9.32
CA TYR A 41 -12.45 3.82 9.68
C TYR A 41 -12.44 3.67 11.20
N PRO A 42 -13.30 2.81 11.78
CA PRO A 42 -13.24 2.51 13.21
C PRO A 42 -11.96 1.73 13.55
N PRO A 43 -11.59 1.65 14.84
CA PRO A 43 -10.52 0.77 15.30
C PRO A 43 -10.71 -0.67 14.82
N GLY A 44 -9.63 -1.27 14.30
CA GLY A 44 -9.64 -2.62 13.74
C GLY A 44 -8.89 -2.73 12.42
N SER A 45 -8.89 -3.94 11.84
CA SER A 45 -8.30 -4.21 10.52
C SER A 45 -9.31 -3.99 9.40
N PHE A 46 -8.83 -3.45 8.29
CA PHE A 46 -9.65 -3.21 7.08
C PHE A 46 -8.79 -3.24 5.82
N LYS A 47 -9.42 -3.58 4.69
CA LYS A 47 -8.78 -3.49 3.37
C LYS A 47 -9.20 -2.20 2.69
N THR A 48 -8.21 -1.46 2.19
CA THR A 48 -8.48 -0.27 1.36
C THR A 48 -8.67 -0.65 -0.11
N HIS A 49 -8.00 -1.72 -0.54
CA HIS A 49 -8.18 -2.44 -1.79
C HIS A 49 -7.56 -3.83 -1.61
N ASP A 50 -7.71 -4.72 -2.60
CA ASP A 50 -7.33 -6.14 -2.46
C ASP A 50 -5.87 -6.37 -2.03
N CYS A 51 -4.96 -5.45 -2.36
CA CYS A 51 -3.52 -5.54 -2.07
C CYS A 51 -3.04 -4.72 -0.86
N LYS A 52 -3.94 -4.01 -0.16
CA LYS A 52 -3.53 -3.17 0.96
C LYS A 52 -4.47 -3.30 2.13
N GLU A 53 -3.92 -3.85 3.19
CA GLU A 53 -4.55 -4.03 4.49
C GLU A 53 -3.98 -2.99 5.45
N CYS A 54 -4.87 -2.38 6.23
CA CYS A 54 -4.52 -1.38 7.22
C CYS A 54 -5.12 -1.78 8.58
N VAL A 55 -4.45 -1.37 9.64
CA VAL A 55 -4.91 -1.49 11.02
C VAL A 55 -5.06 -0.09 11.59
N CYS A 56 -6.27 0.23 12.05
CA CYS A 56 -6.54 1.44 12.82
C CYS A 56 -6.43 1.12 14.32
N ALA A 57 -5.47 1.74 14.99
CA ALA A 57 -5.32 1.67 16.43
C ALA A 57 -6.42 2.50 17.12
N GLY A 58 -6.78 2.12 18.36
CA GLY A 58 -7.86 2.77 19.13
C GLY A 58 -7.58 4.22 19.54
N ASP A 59 -6.36 4.66 19.31
CA ASP A 59 -5.93 6.03 19.47
C ASP A 59 -5.97 6.81 18.14
N GLY A 60 -6.28 6.20 16.99
CA GLY A 60 -6.34 6.89 15.70
C GLY A 60 -5.03 6.85 14.90
N GLU A 61 -4.00 6.15 15.37
CA GLU A 61 -2.85 5.78 14.54
C GLU A 61 -3.20 4.68 13.55
N MET A 62 -2.63 4.74 12.35
CA MET A 62 -2.92 3.80 11.28
C MET A 62 -1.64 3.27 10.67
N GLU A 63 -1.57 1.95 10.56
CA GLU A 63 -0.47 1.25 9.89
C GLU A 63 -1.03 0.47 8.71
N CYS A 64 -0.38 0.53 7.55
CA CYS A 64 -0.82 -0.17 6.35
C CYS A 64 0.32 -1.01 5.77
N THR A 65 -0.02 -2.21 5.33
CA THR A 65 0.87 -3.12 4.63
C THR A 65 0.37 -3.32 3.21
N GLU A 66 1.28 -3.20 2.24
CA GLU A 66 0.98 -3.39 0.82
C GLU A 66 1.66 -4.67 0.32
N THR A 67 0.87 -5.56 -0.26
CA THR A 67 1.34 -6.83 -0.82
C THR A 67 1.89 -6.61 -2.22
N LYS A 68 3.13 -7.03 -2.44
CA LYS A 68 3.75 -7.09 -3.78
C LYS A 68 3.60 -8.50 -4.34
N CYS A 69 3.17 -8.59 -5.59
CA CYS A 69 3.00 -9.87 -6.27
C CYS A 69 4.29 -10.34 -6.94
N PHE A 70 4.44 -11.66 -7.04
CA PHE A 70 5.51 -12.27 -7.82
C PHE A 70 5.16 -12.25 -9.31
N ASP A 71 6.17 -12.08 -10.17
CA ASP A 71 5.99 -12.29 -11.61
C ASP A 71 6.06 -13.78 -11.91
N TYR A 72 4.89 -14.41 -12.03
CA TYR A 72 4.79 -15.82 -12.34
C TYR A 72 5.09 -16.09 -13.83
N PRO A 73 5.77 -17.20 -14.16
CA PRO A 73 6.13 -17.53 -15.54
C PRO A 73 4.96 -18.14 -16.34
N CYS A 74 3.84 -17.42 -16.50
CA CYS A 74 2.73 -17.87 -17.34
C CYS A 74 2.08 -16.72 -18.11
N VAL A 75 1.54 -17.02 -19.29
CA VAL A 75 0.81 -16.04 -20.11
C VAL A 75 -0.68 -15.96 -19.78
N ASP A 76 -1.21 -16.96 -19.10
CA ASP A 76 -2.63 -17.14 -18.80
C ASP A 76 -3.00 -16.78 -17.35
N LYS A 77 -2.27 -15.83 -16.75
CA LYS A 77 -2.49 -15.40 -15.37
C LYS A 77 -3.90 -14.84 -15.17
N VAL A 78 -4.58 -15.29 -14.12
CA VAL A 78 -5.95 -14.87 -13.77
C VAL A 78 -5.95 -14.25 -12.38
N ARG A 79 -6.63 -13.10 -12.24
CA ARG A 79 -6.92 -12.47 -10.95
C ARG A 79 -8.41 -12.65 -10.62
N ARG A 80 -8.72 -13.35 -9.52
CA ARG A 80 -10.10 -13.53 -9.07
C ARG A 80 -10.57 -12.30 -8.28
N PRO A 81 -11.88 -12.03 -8.22
CA PRO A 81 -12.42 -10.95 -7.39
C PRO A 81 -11.98 -11.12 -5.92
N GLY A 82 -11.39 -10.07 -5.34
CA GLY A 82 -10.91 -10.05 -3.96
C GLY A 82 -9.47 -10.56 -3.76
N ASP A 83 -8.86 -11.18 -4.77
CA ASP A 83 -7.45 -11.60 -4.70
C ASP A 83 -6.53 -10.40 -5.02
N CYS A 84 -5.48 -10.23 -4.20
CA CYS A 84 -4.44 -9.24 -4.52
C CYS A 84 -3.63 -9.64 -5.76
N CYS A 85 -3.18 -10.88 -5.80
CA CYS A 85 -2.23 -11.34 -6.81
C CYS A 85 -2.90 -12.26 -7.83
N PRO A 86 -2.48 -12.18 -9.10
CA PRO A 86 -2.91 -13.15 -10.09
C PRO A 86 -2.27 -14.52 -9.81
N MET A 87 -2.87 -15.58 -10.33
CA MET A 87 -2.37 -16.94 -10.28
C MET A 87 -2.26 -17.55 -11.67
N CYS A 88 -1.39 -18.54 -11.86
CA CYS A 88 -1.31 -19.35 -13.07
C CYS A 88 -2.18 -20.60 -12.90
N PRO A 89 -3.42 -20.63 -13.42
CA PRO A 89 -4.33 -21.76 -13.17
C PRO A 89 -3.82 -23.08 -13.76
N ASN A 90 -3.04 -23.01 -14.85
CA ASN A 90 -2.50 -24.17 -15.55
C ASN A 90 -1.00 -24.38 -15.28
N GLY A 91 -0.46 -23.77 -14.22
CA GLY A 91 0.97 -23.77 -13.95
C GLY A 91 1.75 -22.97 -15.00
N GLN A 92 3.01 -23.33 -15.20
CA GLN A 92 3.87 -22.60 -16.12
C GLN A 92 3.53 -22.89 -17.59
N ASN A 93 3.53 -21.84 -18.40
CA ASN A 93 3.30 -21.91 -19.83
C ASN A 93 3.88 -20.70 -20.54
N CYS A 94 3.95 -20.79 -21.87
CA CYS A 94 4.40 -19.73 -22.75
C CYS A 94 3.56 -19.73 -24.02
N LYS A 95 3.71 -18.68 -24.83
CA LYS A 95 2.92 -18.45 -26.04
C LYS A 95 3.75 -18.76 -27.28
N ALA A 96 3.24 -19.62 -28.15
CA ALA A 96 3.81 -19.85 -29.48
C ALA A 96 3.50 -18.67 -30.44
N PRO A 97 4.22 -18.54 -31.56
CA PRO A 97 4.03 -17.44 -32.51
C PRO A 97 2.62 -17.33 -33.11
N ASP A 98 1.91 -18.45 -33.21
CA ASP A 98 0.51 -18.53 -33.66
C ASP A 98 -0.50 -18.13 -32.56
N GLY A 99 -0.01 -17.90 -31.34
CA GLY A 99 -0.78 -17.53 -30.17
C GLY A 99 -1.20 -18.69 -29.28
N THR A 100 -0.86 -19.93 -29.62
CA THR A 100 -1.17 -21.12 -28.81
C THR A 100 -0.41 -21.10 -27.48
N VAL A 101 -1.09 -21.47 -26.39
CA VAL A 101 -0.46 -21.60 -25.05
C VAL A 101 0.11 -23.00 -24.91
N VAL A 102 1.44 -23.09 -24.79
CA VAL A 102 2.20 -24.34 -24.64
C VAL A 102 2.56 -24.51 -23.17
N ARG A 103 2.22 -25.67 -22.59
CA ARG A 103 2.60 -25.99 -21.20
C ARG A 103 4.10 -26.26 -21.09
N TYR A 104 4.65 -25.99 -19.92
CA TYR A 104 6.05 -26.28 -19.62
C TYR A 104 6.41 -27.75 -19.89
N GLU A 105 7.55 -27.98 -20.52
CA GLU A 105 8.08 -29.30 -20.92
C GLU A 105 7.19 -30.09 -21.92
N GLU A 106 6.19 -29.46 -22.54
CA GLU A 106 5.37 -30.06 -23.60
C GLU A 106 5.82 -29.62 -25.00
N GLU A 107 5.77 -30.56 -25.95
CA GLU A 107 5.96 -30.27 -27.38
C GLU A 107 4.63 -29.93 -28.05
N TYR A 108 4.61 -28.80 -28.77
CA TYR A 108 3.49 -28.37 -29.59
C TYR A 108 3.88 -28.37 -31.08
N ALA A 109 3.17 -29.13 -31.90
CA ALA A 109 3.35 -29.10 -33.35
C ALA A 109 2.55 -27.95 -33.98
N MET A 110 3.22 -26.83 -34.26
CA MET A 110 2.61 -25.66 -34.91
C MET A 110 2.34 -25.90 -36.40
N SER A 111 3.16 -26.73 -37.05
CA SER A 111 2.94 -27.20 -38.42
C SER A 111 3.62 -28.55 -38.63
N GLU A 112 3.46 -29.17 -39.81
CA GLU A 112 4.10 -30.46 -40.15
C GLU A 112 5.62 -30.47 -39.89
N ASN A 113 6.28 -29.31 -40.08
CA ASN A 113 7.73 -29.19 -39.96
C ASN A 113 8.18 -28.30 -38.80
N VAL A 114 7.31 -27.80 -37.92
CA VAL A 114 7.72 -26.89 -36.83
C VAL A 114 7.16 -27.35 -35.50
N VAL A 115 8.05 -27.58 -34.52
CA VAL A 115 7.71 -27.92 -33.14
C VAL A 115 8.17 -26.81 -32.22
N CYS A 116 7.28 -26.41 -31.32
CA CYS A 116 7.53 -25.43 -30.28
C CYS A 116 7.58 -26.13 -28.91
N VAL A 117 8.50 -25.69 -28.05
CA VAL A 117 8.61 -26.19 -26.68
C VAL A 117 8.64 -25.02 -25.72
N CYS A 118 7.97 -25.21 -24.60
CA CYS A 118 8.05 -24.28 -23.48
C CYS A 118 9.15 -24.69 -22.52
N ASP A 119 10.29 -24.03 -22.60
CA ASP A 119 11.45 -24.30 -21.76
C ASP A 119 11.89 -23.03 -21.02
N LYS A 120 12.39 -23.22 -19.79
CA LYS A 120 12.75 -22.16 -18.83
C LYS A 120 14.10 -21.52 -19.08
N ASP A 121 14.85 -21.98 -20.06
CA ASP A 121 16.24 -21.57 -20.26
C ASP A 121 16.42 -20.06 -20.43
N GLN A 122 15.36 -19.30 -20.74
CA GLN A 122 15.37 -17.84 -20.78
C GLN A 122 14.42 -17.29 -19.70
N TRP A 123 14.97 -16.84 -18.57
CA TRP A 123 14.28 -16.30 -17.37
C TRP A 123 13.47 -15.00 -17.58
N ALA A 124 12.81 -14.81 -18.72
CA ALA A 124 11.88 -13.69 -18.95
C ALA A 124 10.96 -13.87 -20.16
N GLU A 125 11.26 -14.76 -21.10
CA GLU A 125 10.49 -14.85 -22.33
C GLU A 125 9.35 -15.84 -22.14
N LEU A 126 8.14 -15.29 -22.03
CA LEU A 126 6.90 -16.06 -22.06
C LEU A 126 6.56 -16.52 -23.50
N GLU A 127 7.59 -16.75 -24.32
CA GLU A 127 7.49 -17.16 -25.72
C GLU A 127 8.03 -18.59 -25.88
N ALA A 128 7.33 -19.41 -26.67
CA ALA A 128 7.75 -20.78 -26.92
C ALA A 128 8.90 -20.83 -27.92
N SER A 129 9.88 -21.70 -27.67
CA SER A 129 11.01 -21.93 -28.58
C SER A 129 10.61 -22.88 -29.70
N CYS A 130 10.47 -22.35 -30.92
CA CYS A 130 10.07 -23.13 -32.10
C CYS A 130 11.25 -23.48 -33.01
N LYS A 131 11.36 -24.76 -33.39
CA LYS A 131 12.41 -25.28 -34.28
C LYS A 131 11.82 -26.16 -35.36
N SER A 132 12.43 -26.15 -36.55
CA SER A 132 12.00 -27.04 -37.62
C SER A 132 12.38 -28.50 -37.32
N ARG A 133 11.48 -29.45 -37.59
CA ARG A 133 11.85 -30.88 -37.62
C ARG A 133 12.82 -31.11 -38.79
N LYS A 134 13.91 -31.82 -38.54
CA LYS A 134 14.81 -32.32 -39.58
C LYS A 134 14.24 -33.58 -40.22
#